data_AF-A0A538BH61-F1
#
_entry.id   AF-A0A538BH61-F1
#
_cell.length_a   1.000
_cell.length_b   1.000
_cell.length_c   1.000
_cell.angle_alpha   90.00
_cell.angle_beta   90.00
_cell.angle_gamma   90.00
#
_symmetry.space_group_name_H-M   'P 1'
#
loop_
_entity.id
_entity.type
_entity.pdbx_description
1 polymer ?
#
loop_
_entity_poly.entity_id
_entity_poly.type
_entity_poly.pdbx_seq_one_letter_code
_entity_poly.pdbx_strand_id
1 'polypeptide(L)'
;MVARGNALVVALLISGTVAGGPPSPAAATRAFGHWLQKRYVAPKGYWTCPADQRFDNRADCTAEVRVGQKHHFVEATGRLSRGRVVFSRVHDEAWVRRWSRYSHRPIAGFDTPGKASVNSPAFDWAFLAQGLQRPAESRTSFRVNSHDGYSAGLGKFFIFRCVVRGDLVTCRNAFGDAMRYKPRA
;
A
#
# COMPACT_ATOMS: atom_id res chain seq x y z
N MET A 1 29.08 -2.50 -72.21
CA MET A 1 28.61 -3.55 -71.29
C MET A 1 28.71 -3.00 -69.87
N VAL A 2 27.58 -2.82 -69.20
CA VAL A 2 27.49 -2.20 -67.87
C VAL A 2 27.31 -3.31 -66.83
N ALA A 3 28.27 -3.47 -65.92
CA ALA A 3 28.13 -4.35 -64.75
C ALA A 3 27.62 -3.51 -63.57
N ARG A 4 26.37 -3.72 -63.16
CA ARG A 4 25.81 -3.19 -61.90
C ARG A 4 25.99 -4.25 -60.82
N GLY A 5 26.89 -3.98 -59.87
CA GLY A 5 27.02 -4.78 -58.64
C GLY A 5 25.88 -4.46 -57.69
N ASN A 6 25.04 -5.45 -57.39
CA ASN A 6 24.00 -5.32 -56.37
C ASN A 6 24.63 -5.55 -55.00
N ALA A 7 24.81 -4.48 -54.23
CA ALA A 7 25.16 -4.56 -52.82
C ALA A 7 23.92 -5.00 -52.02
N LEU A 8 23.97 -6.23 -51.49
CA LEU A 8 22.95 -6.78 -50.62
C LEU A 8 23.17 -6.23 -49.21
N VAL A 9 22.43 -5.19 -48.84
CA VAL A 9 22.43 -4.65 -47.48
C VAL A 9 21.61 -5.59 -46.60
N VAL A 10 22.30 -6.46 -45.87
CA VAL A 10 21.70 -7.29 -44.82
C VAL A 10 21.38 -6.37 -43.63
N ALA A 11 20.13 -5.93 -43.53
CA ALA A 11 19.63 -5.25 -42.34
C ALA A 11 19.52 -6.26 -41.20
N LEU A 12 20.52 -6.30 -40.30
CA LEU A 12 20.41 -6.99 -39.03
C LEU A 12 19.27 -6.34 -38.22
N LEU A 13 18.11 -6.99 -38.16
CA LEU A 13 17.06 -6.71 -37.19
C LEU A 13 17.56 -7.18 -35.82
N ILE A 14 18.25 -6.29 -35.10
CA ILE A 14 18.56 -6.48 -33.69
C ILE A 14 17.21 -6.45 -32.95
N SER A 15 16.65 -7.63 -32.70
CA SER A 15 15.50 -7.82 -31.82
C SER A 15 15.95 -7.59 -30.39
N GLY A 16 16.24 -6.33 -30.05
CA GLY A 16 16.49 -5.91 -28.69
C GLY A 16 15.21 -6.15 -27.91
N THR A 17 15.20 -7.17 -27.06
CA THR A 17 14.26 -7.24 -25.95
C THR A 17 14.49 -5.99 -25.11
N VAL A 18 13.72 -4.93 -25.37
CA VAL A 18 13.68 -3.78 -24.48
C VAL A 18 13.22 -4.37 -23.15
N ALA A 19 14.13 -4.41 -22.17
CA ALA A 19 13.78 -4.73 -20.80
C ALA A 19 12.73 -3.68 -20.41
N GLY A 20 11.46 -4.08 -20.45
CA GLY A 20 10.35 -3.17 -20.23
C GLY A 20 10.46 -2.61 -18.83
N GLY A 21 10.72 -1.30 -18.73
CA GLY A 21 10.72 -0.60 -17.45
C GLY A 21 9.35 -0.74 -16.75
N PRO A 22 9.23 -0.25 -15.51
CA PRO A 22 7.99 -0.36 -14.77
C PRO A 22 6.93 0.50 -15.45
N PRO A 23 5.63 0.11 -15.41
CA PRO A 23 4.58 0.96 -15.95
C PRO A 23 4.65 2.36 -15.31
N SER A 24 4.27 3.39 -16.07
CA SER A 24 4.21 4.74 -15.50
C SER A 24 3.17 4.79 -14.37
N PRO A 25 3.35 5.62 -13.34
CA PRO A 25 2.43 5.71 -12.19
C PRO A 25 0.97 5.92 -12.62
N ALA A 26 0.76 6.81 -13.59
CA ALA A 26 -0.57 7.12 -14.11
C ALA A 26 -1.19 5.94 -14.87
N ALA A 27 -0.41 5.23 -15.70
CA ALA A 27 -0.90 4.05 -16.42
C ALA A 27 -1.21 2.90 -15.46
N ALA A 28 -0.33 2.63 -14.50
CA ALA A 28 -0.52 1.63 -13.46
C ALA A 28 -1.76 1.93 -12.61
N THR A 29 -1.90 3.16 -12.12
CA THR A 29 -3.03 3.60 -11.29
C THR A 29 -4.37 3.45 -12.03
N ARG A 30 -4.43 3.86 -13.30
CA ARG A 30 -5.65 3.69 -14.13
C ARG A 30 -5.97 2.20 -14.33
N ALA A 31 -4.97 1.40 -14.73
CA ALA A 31 -5.16 -0.03 -14.92
C ALA A 31 -5.61 -0.73 -13.62
N PHE A 32 -5.06 -0.31 -12.48
CA PHE A 32 -5.41 -0.86 -11.18
C PHE A 32 -6.85 -0.51 -10.79
N GLY A 33 -7.27 0.74 -11.03
CA GLY A 33 -8.66 1.16 -10.87
C GLY A 33 -9.61 0.33 -11.73
N HIS A 34 -9.29 0.12 -13.01
CA HIS A 34 -10.09 -0.75 -13.88
C HIS A 34 -10.13 -2.20 -13.41
N TRP A 35 -9.00 -2.73 -12.92
CA TRP A 35 -8.93 -4.07 -12.36
C TRP A 35 -9.82 -4.19 -11.11
N LEU A 36 -9.79 -3.21 -10.20
CA LEU A 36 -10.68 -3.14 -9.03
C LEU A 36 -12.15 -3.06 -9.43
N GLN A 37 -12.50 -2.25 -10.43
CA GLN A 37 -13.87 -2.13 -10.95
C GLN A 37 -14.40 -3.42 -11.60
N LYS A 38 -13.51 -4.26 -12.14
CA LYS A 38 -13.89 -5.59 -12.65
C LYS A 38 -14.03 -6.61 -11.52
N ARG A 39 -13.22 -6.49 -10.46
CA ARG A 39 -13.24 -7.40 -9.31
C ARG A 39 -14.41 -7.13 -8.37
N TYR A 40 -14.76 -5.86 -8.16
CA TYR A 40 -15.80 -5.43 -7.23
C TYR A 40 -16.92 -4.71 -7.95
N VAL A 41 -18.16 -4.94 -7.51
CA VAL A 41 -19.31 -4.20 -8.03
C VAL A 41 -19.29 -2.79 -7.43
N ALA A 42 -19.05 -1.78 -8.27
CA ALA A 42 -19.05 -0.36 -7.94
C ALA A 42 -18.23 0.03 -6.68
N PRO A 43 -16.91 -0.28 -6.63
CA PRO A 43 -16.08 0.05 -5.49
C PRO A 43 -15.98 1.56 -5.30
N LYS A 44 -16.16 2.04 -4.07
CA LYS A 44 -15.93 3.45 -3.69
C LYS A 44 -14.72 3.55 -2.79
N GLY A 45 -13.77 4.41 -3.12
CA GLY A 45 -12.59 4.58 -2.27
C GLY A 45 -11.44 5.22 -2.99
N TYR A 46 -10.24 4.85 -2.60
CA TYR A 46 -8.99 5.40 -3.12
C TYR A 46 -8.05 4.27 -3.51
N TRP A 47 -7.36 4.45 -4.63
CA TRP A 47 -6.32 3.54 -5.10
C TRP A 47 -5.22 4.32 -5.79
N THR A 48 -4.00 3.81 -5.74
CA THR A 48 -2.83 4.46 -6.33
C THR A 48 -1.71 3.47 -6.57
N CYS A 49 -0.88 3.78 -7.57
CA CYS A 49 0.43 3.19 -7.79
C CYS A 49 1.43 4.37 -7.87
N PRO A 50 1.94 4.85 -6.72
CA PRO A 50 2.72 6.09 -6.69
C PRO A 50 4.11 5.90 -7.34
N ALA A 51 4.73 7.01 -7.76
CA ALA A 51 6.04 6.99 -8.42
C ALA A 51 7.14 6.37 -7.57
N ASP A 52 7.11 6.62 -6.27
CA ASP A 52 8.09 6.09 -5.32
C ASP A 52 8.00 4.56 -5.17
N GLN A 53 6.87 3.95 -5.52
CA GLN A 53 6.67 2.49 -5.44
C GLN A 53 6.99 1.78 -6.75
N ARG A 54 7.91 2.33 -7.54
CA ARG A 54 8.40 1.73 -8.79
C ARG A 54 9.78 1.13 -8.55
N PHE A 55 9.91 -0.15 -8.87
CA PHE A 55 11.13 -0.92 -8.68
C PHE A 55 11.42 -1.71 -9.96
N ASP A 56 12.56 -1.46 -10.59
CA ASP A 56 13.04 -2.15 -11.81
C ASP A 56 11.96 -2.33 -12.89
N ASN A 57 11.23 -3.44 -12.86
CA ASN A 57 10.21 -3.82 -13.84
C ASN A 57 8.77 -3.82 -13.30
N ARG A 58 8.55 -3.35 -12.06
CA ARG A 58 7.25 -3.37 -11.38
C ARG A 58 6.86 -2.03 -10.75
N ALA A 59 5.56 -1.86 -10.55
CA ALA A 59 4.98 -0.82 -9.72
C ALA A 59 4.07 -1.49 -8.69
N ASP A 60 4.31 -1.24 -7.40
CA ASP A 60 3.45 -1.72 -6.34
C ASP A 60 2.31 -0.71 -6.10
N CYS A 61 1.10 -1.25 -5.94
CA CYS A 61 -0.15 -0.50 -5.92
C CYS A 61 -0.95 -0.86 -4.67
N THR A 62 -1.64 0.13 -4.10
CA THR A 62 -2.44 -0.03 -2.88
C THR A 62 -3.80 0.63 -3.07
N ALA A 63 -4.84 0.01 -2.52
CA ALA A 63 -6.18 0.54 -2.49
C ALA A 63 -6.85 0.31 -1.14
N GLU A 64 -7.71 1.25 -0.76
CA GLU A 64 -8.77 1.01 0.20
C GLU A 64 -10.09 1.35 -0.47
N VAL A 65 -10.93 0.34 -0.64
CA VAL A 65 -12.24 0.47 -1.29
C VAL A 65 -13.34 -0.10 -0.42
N ARG A 66 -14.52 0.47 -0.55
CA ARG A 66 -15.73 0.02 0.11
C ARG A 66 -16.67 -0.60 -0.90
N VAL A 67 -17.15 -1.80 -0.56
CA VAL A 67 -18.14 -2.57 -1.31
C VAL A 67 -19.30 -2.87 -0.35
N GLY A 68 -20.40 -2.13 -0.51
CA GLY A 68 -21.48 -2.11 0.48
C GLY A 68 -20.99 -1.59 1.84
N GLN A 69 -21.01 -2.46 2.85
CA GLN A 69 -20.54 -2.19 4.23
C GLN A 69 -19.12 -2.69 4.51
N LYS A 70 -18.52 -3.45 3.58
CA LYS A 70 -17.17 -4.00 3.75
C LYS A 70 -16.15 -3.05 3.17
N HIS A 71 -15.09 -2.82 3.94
CA HIS A 71 -13.84 -2.24 3.50
C HIS A 71 -12.95 -3.37 2.96
N HIS A 72 -12.15 -3.05 1.95
CA HIS A 72 -11.13 -3.90 1.37
C HIS A 72 -9.84 -3.11 1.27
N PHE A 73 -8.78 -3.62 1.86
CA PHE A 73 -7.42 -3.15 1.67
C PHE A 73 -6.74 -4.09 0.69
N VAL A 74 -6.34 -3.56 -0.45
CA VAL A 74 -5.81 -4.36 -1.56
C VAL A 74 -4.42 -3.87 -1.92
N GLU A 75 -3.47 -4.78 -1.93
CA GLU A 75 -2.13 -4.55 -2.46
C GLU A 75 -1.91 -5.45 -3.66
N ALA A 76 -1.23 -4.92 -4.69
CA ALA A 76 -0.93 -5.69 -5.89
C ALA A 76 0.33 -5.16 -6.56
N THR A 77 1.07 -6.06 -7.21
CA THR A 77 2.22 -5.70 -8.04
C THR A 77 1.81 -5.64 -9.52
N GLY A 78 1.93 -4.46 -10.13
CA GLY A 78 1.72 -4.24 -11.56
C GLY A 78 3.00 -4.38 -12.37
N ARG A 79 2.97 -5.10 -13.51
CA ARG A 79 4.07 -5.19 -14.48
C ARG A 79 3.57 -4.95 -15.91
N LEU A 80 4.44 -4.42 -16.78
CA LEU A 80 4.15 -4.36 -18.21
C LEU A 80 4.33 -5.74 -18.84
N SER A 81 3.30 -6.19 -19.56
CA SER A 81 3.33 -7.41 -20.36
C SER A 81 2.54 -7.18 -21.64
N ARG A 82 3.20 -7.37 -22.80
CA ARG A 82 2.59 -7.20 -24.14
C ARG A 82 1.81 -5.88 -24.28
N GLY A 83 2.41 -4.78 -23.80
CA GLY A 83 1.81 -3.43 -23.88
C GLY A 83 0.66 -3.15 -22.89
N ARG A 84 0.39 -4.05 -21.93
CA ARG A 84 -0.66 -3.90 -20.91
C ARG A 84 -0.08 -4.03 -19.51
N VAL A 85 -0.71 -3.40 -18.53
CA VAL A 85 -0.38 -3.61 -17.12
C VAL A 85 -1.13 -4.85 -16.63
N VAL A 86 -0.39 -5.81 -16.07
CA VAL A 86 -0.94 -7.02 -15.46
C VAL A 86 -0.60 -7.00 -13.97
N PHE A 87 -1.58 -7.34 -13.13
CA PHE A 87 -1.43 -7.39 -11.68
C PHE A 87 -1.23 -8.82 -11.20
N SER A 88 -0.29 -9.00 -10.26
CA SER A 88 -0.04 -10.25 -9.55
C SER A 88 0.30 -9.96 -8.08
N ARG A 89 0.54 -11.02 -7.29
CA ARG A 89 0.79 -10.92 -5.84
C ARG A 89 -0.28 -10.08 -5.13
N VAL A 90 -1.53 -10.38 -5.45
CA VAL A 90 -2.67 -9.66 -4.89
C VAL A 90 -2.87 -10.11 -3.45
N HIS A 91 -2.76 -9.18 -2.52
CA HIS A 91 -3.20 -9.33 -1.14
C HIS A 91 -4.49 -8.51 -0.96
N ASP A 92 -5.49 -9.09 -0.29
CA ASP A 92 -6.82 -8.51 -0.14
C ASP A 92 -7.36 -8.87 1.24
N GLU A 93 -7.36 -7.88 2.13
CA GLU A 93 -7.91 -8.00 3.48
C GLU A 93 -9.25 -7.27 3.52
N ALA A 94 -10.30 -7.96 3.95
CA ALA A 94 -11.67 -7.44 3.92
C ALA A 94 -12.31 -7.44 5.31
N TRP A 95 -12.91 -6.33 5.71
CA TRP A 95 -13.53 -6.20 7.03
C TRP A 95 -14.74 -5.28 7.06
N VAL A 96 -15.57 -5.44 8.09
CA VAL A 96 -16.52 -4.39 8.50
C VAL A 96 -15.88 -3.62 9.63
N ARG A 97 -15.83 -2.30 9.52
CA ARG A 97 -15.19 -1.44 10.51
C ARG A 97 -15.91 -1.58 11.85
N ARG A 98 -15.21 -2.14 12.84
CA ARG A 98 -15.73 -2.35 14.19
C ARG A 98 -14.57 -2.33 15.17
N TRP A 99 -14.74 -1.65 16.29
CA TRP A 99 -13.73 -1.67 17.35
C TRP A 99 -13.63 -3.07 17.94
N SER A 100 -12.40 -3.60 17.99
CA SER A 100 -12.08 -4.76 18.81
C SER A 100 -12.22 -4.39 20.28
N ARG A 101 -12.42 -5.40 21.14
CA ARG A 101 -12.14 -5.21 22.56
C ARG A 101 -10.67 -4.83 22.74
N TYR A 102 -10.33 -4.18 23.86
CA TYR A 102 -8.93 -4.02 24.22
C TYR A 102 -8.30 -5.41 24.33
N SER A 103 -7.22 -5.64 23.60
CA SER A 103 -6.45 -6.86 23.73
C SER A 103 -5.83 -6.90 25.13
N HIS A 104 -6.08 -7.99 25.85
CA HIS A 104 -5.35 -8.30 27.10
C HIS A 104 -4.01 -8.99 26.80
N ARG A 105 -3.79 -9.40 25.55
CA ARG A 105 -2.53 -9.94 25.04
C ARG A 105 -1.70 -8.79 24.44
N PRO A 106 -0.37 -8.78 24.61
CA PRO A 106 0.50 -7.89 23.84
C PRO A 106 0.15 -7.98 22.35
N ILE A 107 0.30 -6.88 21.62
CA ILE A 107 0.10 -6.93 20.17
C ILE A 107 1.17 -7.86 19.60
N ALA A 108 0.76 -8.98 18.99
CA ALA A 108 1.70 -9.92 18.40
C ALA A 108 2.47 -9.22 17.28
N GLY A 109 3.80 -9.25 17.34
CA GLY A 109 4.66 -8.68 16.30
C GLY A 109 5.89 -7.95 16.85
N PHE A 110 5.81 -7.36 18.04
CA PHE A 110 6.93 -6.70 18.72
C PHE A 110 6.62 -6.72 20.22
N ASP A 111 7.60 -6.86 21.13
CA ASP A 111 7.41 -6.81 22.59
C ASP A 111 6.97 -5.42 23.07
N THR A 112 5.83 -4.95 22.59
CA THR A 112 5.30 -3.61 22.83
C THR A 112 4.31 -3.71 23.99
N PRO A 113 4.71 -3.31 25.21
CA PRO A 113 3.88 -3.48 26.40
C PRO A 113 2.71 -2.51 26.37
N GLY A 114 1.49 -3.02 26.37
CA GLY A 114 0.30 -2.18 26.40
C GLY A 114 -0.98 -2.94 26.07
N LYS A 115 -2.08 -2.19 25.96
CA LYS A 115 -3.36 -2.71 25.47
C LYS A 115 -3.81 -1.88 24.27
N ALA A 116 -4.22 -2.56 23.20
CA ALA A 116 -4.74 -1.92 22.00
C ALA A 116 -6.18 -2.34 21.72
N SER A 117 -6.98 -1.40 21.24
CA SER A 117 -8.25 -1.63 20.55
C SER A 117 -8.11 -1.03 19.15
N VAL A 118 -8.43 -1.80 18.12
CA VAL A 118 -8.29 -1.40 16.70
C VAL A 118 -9.62 -1.57 16.00
N ASN A 119 -9.86 -0.82 14.92
CA ASN A 119 -11.13 -0.90 14.18
C ASN A 119 -11.04 -1.59 12.81
N SER A 120 -9.87 -2.10 12.45
CA SER A 120 -9.63 -2.89 11.24
C SER A 120 -8.49 -3.89 11.43
N PRO A 121 -8.42 -4.96 10.62
CA PRO A 121 -7.32 -5.93 10.64
C PRO A 121 -6.18 -5.61 9.65
N ALA A 122 -6.34 -4.59 8.80
CA ALA A 122 -5.54 -4.40 7.58
C ALA A 122 -4.14 -3.80 7.76
N PHE A 123 -3.68 -3.56 8.99
CA PHE A 123 -2.44 -2.84 9.25
C PHE A 123 -1.58 -3.59 10.25
N ASP A 124 -0.27 -3.36 10.18
CA ASP A 124 0.65 -3.80 11.22
C ASP A 124 0.50 -2.90 12.45
N TRP A 125 -0.45 -3.28 13.29
CA TRP A 125 -0.73 -2.58 14.54
C TRP A 125 0.41 -2.68 15.54
N ALA A 126 1.23 -3.73 15.46
CA ALA A 126 2.37 -3.91 16.34
C ALA A 126 3.46 -2.90 15.99
N PHE A 127 3.75 -2.74 14.70
CA PHE A 127 4.68 -1.73 14.20
C PHE A 127 4.20 -0.30 14.53
N LEU A 128 2.90 -0.02 14.35
CA LEU A 128 2.33 1.26 14.76
C LEU A 128 2.54 1.52 16.26
N ALA A 129 2.28 0.52 17.11
CA ALA A 129 2.40 0.64 18.56
C ALA A 129 3.85 0.82 19.01
N GLN A 130 4.82 0.15 18.37
CA GLN A 130 6.25 0.38 18.60
C GLN A 130 6.63 1.84 18.35
N GLY A 131 6.13 2.43 17.25
CA GLY A 131 6.35 3.84 16.93
C GLY A 131 5.73 4.84 17.92
N LEU A 132 4.86 4.40 18.85
CA LEU A 132 4.25 5.27 19.87
C LEU A 132 5.13 5.47 21.09
N GLN A 133 6.07 4.57 21.39
CA GLN A 133 6.78 4.55 22.68
C GLN A 133 7.53 5.86 22.96
N ARG A 134 8.32 6.37 22.00
CA ARG A 134 9.11 7.60 22.19
C ARG A 134 8.30 8.91 22.10
N PRO A 135 7.37 9.08 21.13
CA PRO A 135 6.68 10.36 20.98
C PRO A 135 5.56 10.59 22.00
N ALA A 136 4.95 9.53 22.53
CA ALA A 136 3.84 9.66 23.49
C ALA A 136 4.26 10.27 24.84
N GLU A 137 5.53 10.10 25.21
CA GLU A 137 6.08 10.63 26.46
C GLU A 137 6.31 12.15 26.44
N SER A 138 6.48 12.74 25.26
CA SER A 138 6.92 14.14 25.11
C SER A 138 6.01 15.01 24.24
N ARG A 139 4.99 14.43 23.58
CA ARG A 139 4.14 15.16 22.62
C ARG A 139 2.66 14.84 22.80
N THR A 140 1.84 15.89 22.71
CA THR A 140 0.38 15.77 22.71
C THR A 140 -0.19 15.32 21.36
N SER A 141 0.55 15.50 20.26
CA SER A 141 0.19 14.98 18.94
C SER A 141 1.42 14.74 18.06
N PHE A 142 1.34 13.74 17.19
CA PHE A 142 2.44 13.34 16.29
C PHE A 142 1.92 12.46 15.14
N ARG A 143 2.81 12.01 14.25
CA ARG A 143 2.49 11.07 13.17
C ARG A 143 3.39 9.85 13.25
N VAL A 144 2.83 8.68 12.96
CA VAL A 144 3.56 7.40 12.96
C VAL A 144 3.18 6.60 11.73
N ASN A 145 4.15 5.87 11.18
CA ASN A 145 3.95 4.94 10.09
C ASN A 145 3.55 3.56 10.64
N SER A 146 2.55 2.91 10.06
CA SER A 146 2.07 1.57 10.45
C SER A 146 2.56 0.47 9.50
N HIS A 147 3.56 0.74 8.68
CA HIS A 147 4.04 -0.19 7.66
C HIS A 147 5.51 -0.51 7.91
N ASP A 148 5.79 -1.80 8.10
CA ASP A 148 7.16 -2.32 8.21
C ASP A 148 7.77 -2.48 6.81
N GLY A 149 8.23 -1.37 6.25
CA GLY A 149 8.80 -1.34 4.90
C GLY A 149 8.82 0.05 4.25
N TYR A 150 9.18 0.07 2.97
CA TYR A 150 9.25 1.30 2.19
C TYR A 150 7.86 1.74 1.72
N SER A 151 7.28 2.75 2.36
CA SER A 151 5.90 3.22 2.10
C SER A 151 5.81 4.62 1.49
N ALA A 152 6.86 5.11 0.83
CA ALA A 152 6.84 6.44 0.19
C ALA A 152 5.72 6.51 -0.85
N GLY A 153 5.05 7.67 -0.94
CA GLY A 153 3.86 7.85 -1.78
C GLY A 153 2.56 7.18 -1.28
N LEU A 154 2.62 6.35 -0.22
CA LEU A 154 1.47 5.63 0.34
C LEU A 154 0.96 6.24 1.66
N GLY A 155 1.29 7.50 1.93
CA GLY A 155 1.04 8.13 3.22
C GLY A 155 -0.44 8.21 3.64
N LYS A 156 -1.40 8.20 2.70
CA LYS A 156 -2.82 8.18 3.04
C LYS A 156 -3.23 6.89 3.77
N PHE A 157 -2.59 5.76 3.45
CA PHE A 157 -2.89 4.46 4.03
C PHE A 157 -2.19 4.27 5.36
N PHE A 158 -0.87 4.48 5.37
CA PHE A 158 -0.01 4.01 6.45
C PHE A 158 0.44 5.10 7.44
N ILE A 159 0.22 6.39 7.15
CA ILE A 159 0.54 7.45 8.12
C ILE A 159 -0.68 7.72 8.99
N PHE A 160 -0.51 7.42 10.27
CA PHE A 160 -1.50 7.67 11.31
C PHE A 160 -1.17 8.97 12.03
N ARG A 161 -2.18 9.82 12.21
CA ARG A 161 -2.11 10.97 13.11
C ARG A 161 -2.51 10.53 14.50
N CYS A 162 -1.63 10.73 15.47
CA CYS A 162 -1.80 10.30 16.85
C CYS A 162 -1.99 11.51 17.76
N VAL A 163 -2.88 11.35 18.74
CA VAL A 163 -3.15 12.33 19.80
C VAL A 163 -3.09 11.62 21.15
N VAL A 164 -2.43 12.23 22.11
CA VAL A 164 -2.29 11.74 23.49
C VAL A 164 -3.26 12.50 24.38
N ARG A 165 -4.04 11.77 25.18
CA ARG A 165 -4.93 12.31 26.21
C ARG A 165 -4.85 11.43 27.46
N GLY A 166 -4.16 11.91 28.49
CA GLY A 166 -3.86 11.09 29.67
C GLY A 166 -3.03 9.87 29.28
N ASP A 167 -3.47 8.68 29.68
CA ASP A 167 -2.82 7.39 29.39
C ASP A 167 -3.22 6.79 28.02
N LEU A 168 -4.03 7.50 27.23
CA LEU A 168 -4.59 7.00 25.99
C LEU A 168 -3.99 7.72 24.78
N VAL A 169 -3.40 6.93 23.88
CA VAL A 169 -2.98 7.37 22.54
C VAL A 169 -4.04 6.92 21.54
N THR A 170 -4.59 7.86 20.77
CA THR A 170 -5.51 7.55 19.66
C THR A 170 -4.87 7.93 18.34
N CYS A 171 -4.70 6.96 17.45
CA CYS A 171 -4.11 7.11 16.13
C CYS A 171 -5.16 6.87 15.05
N ARG A 172 -5.18 7.68 13.98
CA ARG A 172 -6.10 7.52 12.84
C ARG A 172 -5.45 7.88 11.50
N ASN A 173 -5.69 7.08 10.45
CA ASN A 173 -5.25 7.37 9.08
C ASN A 173 -6.31 8.18 8.28
N ALA A 174 -6.08 8.39 6.98
CA ALA A 174 -6.99 9.16 6.13
C ALA A 174 -8.34 8.46 5.86
N PHE A 175 -8.41 7.13 6.02
CA PHE A 175 -9.58 6.31 5.71
C PHE A 175 -10.43 5.94 6.93
N GLY A 176 -9.96 6.32 8.12
CA GLY A 176 -10.69 6.10 9.36
C GLY A 176 -10.26 4.85 10.12
N ASP A 177 -9.23 4.14 9.65
CA ASP A 177 -8.56 3.12 10.43
C ASP A 177 -7.91 3.75 11.63
N ALA A 178 -8.06 3.09 12.76
CA ALA A 178 -7.71 3.68 14.02
C ALA A 178 -7.30 2.64 15.06
N MET A 179 -6.37 3.07 15.89
CA MET A 179 -5.92 2.35 17.07
C MET A 179 -6.09 3.25 18.30
N ARG A 180 -6.61 2.67 19.37
CA ARG A 180 -6.61 3.20 20.73
C ARG A 180 -5.62 2.37 21.53
N TYR A 181 -4.58 3.01 22.03
CA TYR A 181 -3.46 2.36 22.70
C TYR A 181 -3.25 2.93 24.10
N LYS A 182 -3.17 2.03 25.08
CA LYS A 182 -2.76 2.34 26.45
C LYS A 182 -1.38 1.74 26.69
N PRO A 183 -0.30 2.56 26.73
CA PRO A 183 1.02 2.09 27.13
C PRO A 183 0.97 1.48 28.54
N ARG A 184 1.79 0.48 28.84
CA ARG A 184 2.03 0.15 30.26
C ARG A 184 2.87 1.29 30.87
N ALA A 185 2.48 1.73 32.06
CA ALA A 185 3.31 2.57 32.91
C ALA A 185 4.54 1.80 33.39
#